data_AF-A0A842UFL6-F1
#
_entry.id   AF-A0A842UFL6-F1
#
_cell.length_a   1.000
_cell.length_b   1.000
_cell.length_c   1.000
_cell.angle_alpha   90.00
_cell.angle_beta   90.00
_cell.angle_gamma   90.00
#
_symmetry.space_group_name_H-M   'P 1'
#
loop_
_entity.id
_entity.type
_entity.pdbx_description
1 polymer ?
#
loop_
_entity_poly.entity_id
_entity_poly.type
_entity_poly.pdbx_seq_one_letter_code
_entity_poly.pdbx_strand_id
1 'polypeptide(L)'
;MDVELKHLSSLLLENSEELRDSLEEFKKGSISDEEFTTLVEEIVQTRVSSLDTAKVKEIQESGFHSLQRMREQEDFDPKNLLMGNEKTGPKSLHPLYSALLAERLQFDGDAPELRTGPLPPGARPAPSVGTSARSPVAIGAQLEKASEKVLGLISEGVRAALGEDPDEGQLAVLPASVDPPEYRRGSVPVPIEAEDVTGSSLAAVDGDLSKSFAWKAISTTQGRKSVVDVIRSLVMNSLDPGKFFPVDSEGQEVRESFPWTFQMSHEGALQSNFCFVDTCAGYFIRCMKDFEGPVNFSIETVDKISDRQVGWRLDIFE
;
A
#
# COMPACT_ATOMS: atom_id res chain seq x y z
N MET A 1 -4.76 2.00 20.65
CA MET A 1 -4.95 0.67 20.02
C MET A 1 -4.07 0.41 18.82
N ASP A 2 -4.08 1.24 17.77
CA ASP A 2 -3.10 1.09 16.68
C ASP A 2 -1.67 1.45 17.15
N VAL A 3 -1.58 2.35 18.15
CA VAL A 3 -0.41 2.61 19.02
C VAL A 3 -0.03 1.38 19.86
N GLU A 4 -0.97 0.52 20.26
CA GLU A 4 -0.70 -0.60 21.17
C GLU A 4 -0.36 -1.89 20.42
N LEU A 5 -0.87 -2.10 19.20
CA LEU A 5 -0.49 -3.22 18.34
C LEU A 5 0.84 -2.99 17.62
N LYS A 6 1.17 -1.74 17.26
CA LYS A 6 2.53 -1.38 16.82
C LYS A 6 3.50 -1.34 18.00
N HIS A 7 3.10 -0.90 19.19
CA HIS A 7 3.91 -1.05 20.40
C HIS A 7 4.08 -2.52 20.78
N LEU A 8 3.07 -3.38 20.60
CA LEU A 8 3.17 -4.82 20.82
C LEU A 8 4.04 -5.50 19.76
N SER A 9 3.88 -5.18 18.47
CA SER A 9 4.75 -5.66 17.39
C SER A 9 6.20 -5.22 17.58
N SER A 10 6.43 -3.96 17.98
CA SER A 10 7.77 -3.44 18.30
C SER A 10 8.31 -4.05 19.59
N LEU A 11 7.51 -4.19 20.67
CA LEU A 11 7.91 -4.93 21.88
C LEU A 11 8.24 -6.38 21.59
N LEU A 12 7.48 -7.05 20.71
CA LEU A 12 7.74 -8.44 20.34
C LEU A 12 9.02 -8.54 19.51
N LEU A 13 9.25 -7.65 18.54
CA LEU A 13 10.47 -7.63 17.72
C LEU A 13 11.72 -7.12 18.47
N GLU A 14 11.55 -6.27 19.48
CA GLU A 14 12.62 -5.74 20.34
C GLU A 14 12.94 -6.65 21.53
N ASN A 15 11.97 -7.42 22.03
CA ASN A 15 12.14 -8.31 23.17
C ASN A 15 12.12 -9.81 22.81
N SER A 16 12.06 -10.15 21.53
CA SER A 16 12.23 -11.51 20.98
C SER A 16 13.16 -11.46 19.77
N GLU A 17 14.43 -11.71 20.03
CA GLU A 17 15.46 -11.96 19.01
C GLU A 17 15.00 -13.08 18.05
N GLU A 18 14.32 -14.08 18.61
CA GLU A 18 13.69 -15.23 17.93
C GLU A 18 12.68 -14.83 16.84
N LEU A 19 11.80 -13.86 17.10
CA LEU A 19 10.82 -13.38 16.12
C LEU A 19 11.50 -12.64 14.96
N ARG A 20 12.56 -11.89 15.27
CA ARG A 20 13.36 -11.15 14.28
C ARG A 20 14.10 -12.09 13.35
N ASP A 21 14.75 -13.11 13.91
CA ASP A 21 15.49 -14.11 13.14
C ASP A 21 14.55 -14.91 12.24
N SER A 22 13.39 -15.33 12.78
CA SER A 22 12.36 -16.04 12.01
C SER A 22 11.84 -15.20 10.83
N LEU A 23 11.64 -13.90 11.02
CA LEU A 23 11.21 -13.00 9.94
C LEU A 23 12.27 -12.86 8.84
N GLU A 24 13.55 -12.77 9.21
CA GLU A 24 14.65 -12.69 8.25
C GLU A 24 14.87 -14.02 7.51
N GLU A 25 14.69 -15.16 8.17
CA GLU A 25 14.72 -16.48 7.53
C GLU A 25 13.56 -16.66 6.55
N PHE A 26 12.36 -16.19 6.92
CA PHE A 26 11.20 -16.21 6.04
C PHE A 26 11.41 -15.34 4.79
N LYS A 27 11.94 -14.12 4.95
CA LYS A 27 12.27 -13.23 3.82
C LYS A 27 13.29 -13.84 2.86
N LYS A 28 14.26 -14.61 3.38
CA LYS A 28 15.25 -15.34 2.58
C LYS A 28 14.68 -16.61 1.94
N GLY A 29 13.44 -16.99 2.26
CA GLY A 29 12.81 -18.24 1.83
C GLY A 29 13.43 -19.48 2.48
N SER A 30 14.07 -19.33 3.64
CA SER A 30 14.76 -20.41 4.36
C SER A 30 13.82 -21.24 5.23
N ILE A 31 12.66 -20.69 5.60
CA ILE A 31 11.57 -21.38 6.28
C ILE A 31 10.26 -21.21 5.49
N SER A 32 9.36 -22.19 5.62
CA SER A 32 8.05 -22.15 4.98
C SER A 32 7.08 -21.22 5.70
N ASP A 33 6.00 -20.83 5.01
CA ASP A 33 4.94 -19.97 5.55
C ASP A 33 4.23 -20.60 6.77
N GLU A 34 4.06 -21.93 6.74
CA GLU A 34 3.42 -22.72 7.80
C GLU A 34 4.31 -22.79 9.06
N GLU A 35 5.62 -22.94 8.88
CA GLU A 35 6.62 -22.87 9.95
C GLU A 35 6.72 -21.47 10.57
N PHE A 36 6.74 -20.43 9.72
CA PHE A 36 6.79 -19.03 10.18
C PHE A 36 5.53 -18.67 11.00
N THR A 37 4.34 -19.03 10.51
CA THR A 37 3.07 -18.75 11.19
C THR A 37 2.98 -19.42 12.57
N THR A 38 3.40 -20.68 12.66
CA THR A 38 3.43 -21.43 13.93
C THR A 38 4.34 -20.75 14.98
N LEU A 39 5.52 -20.29 14.54
CA LEU A 39 6.48 -19.55 15.38
C LEU A 39 5.92 -18.23 15.89
N VAL A 40 5.26 -17.45 15.02
CA VAL A 40 4.64 -16.17 15.41
C VAL A 40 3.52 -16.39 16.43
N GLU A 41 2.67 -17.40 16.21
CA GLU A 41 1.57 -17.71 17.13
C GLU A 41 2.08 -18.07 18.53
N GLU A 42 3.11 -18.91 18.64
CA GLU A 42 3.66 -19.35 19.92
C GLU A 42 4.28 -18.18 20.72
N ILE A 43 4.98 -17.28 20.04
CA ILE A 43 5.61 -16.08 20.61
C ILE A 43 4.56 -15.06 21.09
N VAL A 44 3.51 -14.85 20.29
CA VAL A 44 2.42 -13.91 20.60
C VAL A 44 1.57 -14.41 21.77
N GLN A 45 1.21 -15.71 21.78
CA GLN A 45 0.40 -16.33 22.83
C GLN A 45 1.03 -16.17 24.22
N THR A 46 2.36 -16.22 24.27
CA THR A 46 3.14 -16.19 25.52
C THR A 46 3.21 -14.78 26.13
N ARG A 47 2.97 -13.70 25.37
CA ARG A 47 3.25 -12.31 25.81
C ARG A 47 2.06 -11.34 25.81
N VAL A 48 1.00 -11.59 25.04
CA VAL A 48 -0.17 -10.69 24.90
C VAL A 48 -1.07 -10.60 26.14
N SER A 49 -0.87 -11.43 27.15
CA SER A 49 -1.70 -11.49 28.37
C SER A 49 -1.66 -10.25 29.29
N SER A 50 -1.21 -9.06 28.83
CA SER A 50 -0.77 -7.94 29.69
C SER A 50 -1.22 -6.48 29.35
N LEU A 51 -2.17 -6.19 28.44
CA LEU A 51 -2.54 -4.78 28.03
C LEU A 51 -4.01 -4.31 28.30
N ASP A 52 -4.24 -2.98 28.32
CA ASP A 52 -5.46 -2.23 28.77
C ASP A 52 -6.49 -1.88 27.65
N THR A 53 -7.78 -1.70 27.99
CA THR A 53 -8.95 -1.87 27.08
C THR A 53 -9.71 -0.61 26.64
N ALA A 54 -9.52 0.57 27.27
CA ALA A 54 -10.36 1.75 27.00
C ALA A 54 -10.03 2.48 25.67
N LYS A 55 -8.76 2.48 25.25
CA LYS A 55 -8.28 3.13 24.01
C LYS A 55 -8.68 2.41 22.71
N VAL A 56 -9.26 1.23 22.84
CA VAL A 56 -9.70 0.35 21.75
C VAL A 56 -10.97 0.87 21.05
N LYS A 57 -11.84 1.56 21.79
CA LYS A 57 -13.19 1.91 21.31
C LYS A 57 -13.23 3.15 20.39
N GLU A 58 -12.32 4.10 20.58
CA GLU A 58 -12.29 5.40 19.86
C GLU A 58 -11.75 5.30 18.42
N ILE A 59 -10.89 4.31 18.16
CA ILE A 59 -10.26 4.07 16.85
C ILE A 59 -11.22 3.39 15.85
N GLN A 60 -12.31 2.80 16.35
CA GLN A 60 -13.30 2.12 15.53
C GLN A 60 -14.12 3.07 14.62
N GLU A 61 -14.15 4.37 14.92
CA GLU A 61 -15.11 5.30 14.31
C GLU A 61 -14.54 6.13 13.13
N SER A 62 -13.23 6.11 12.84
CA SER A 62 -12.60 7.08 11.92
C SER A 62 -11.88 6.54 10.66
N GLY A 63 -11.66 5.22 10.50
CA GLY A 63 -10.73 4.68 9.47
C GLY A 63 -11.33 4.02 8.21
N PHE A 64 -12.57 4.34 7.81
CA PHE A 64 -13.45 3.40 7.08
C PHE A 64 -13.57 3.53 5.55
N HIS A 65 -12.50 3.81 4.80
CA HIS A 65 -12.58 3.88 3.31
C HIS A 65 -11.74 2.86 2.53
N SER A 66 -10.82 2.11 3.15
CA SER A 66 -10.03 1.06 2.47
C SER A 66 -10.67 -0.34 2.49
N LEU A 67 -11.83 -0.49 3.12
CA LEU A 67 -12.44 -1.78 3.51
C LEU A 67 -13.38 -2.38 2.46
N GLN A 68 -13.62 -1.69 1.35
CA GLN A 68 -14.68 -2.04 0.40
C GLN A 68 -14.45 -3.38 -0.33
N ARG A 69 -13.20 -3.87 -0.39
CA ARG A 69 -12.82 -5.14 -1.04
C ARG A 69 -12.70 -6.34 -0.09
N MET A 70 -12.65 -6.12 1.24
CA MET A 70 -12.73 -7.22 2.22
C MET A 70 -14.15 -7.82 2.31
N ARG A 71 -15.15 -7.08 1.82
CA ARG A 71 -16.53 -7.54 1.73
C ARG A 71 -16.74 -8.65 0.68
N GLU A 72 -15.82 -8.80 -0.27
CA GLU A 72 -15.92 -9.75 -1.39
C GLU A 72 -15.28 -11.13 -1.10
N GLN A 73 -14.50 -11.26 -0.02
CA GLN A 73 -14.12 -12.57 0.54
C GLN A 73 -15.11 -12.90 1.68
N GLU A 74 -16.02 -13.83 1.42
CA GLU A 74 -17.33 -14.03 2.07
C GLU A 74 -17.41 -14.27 3.60
N ASP A 75 -16.34 -14.12 4.40
CA ASP A 75 -16.41 -14.36 5.86
C ASP A 75 -15.73 -13.30 6.75
N PHE A 76 -15.19 -12.21 6.17
CA PHE A 76 -14.60 -11.14 6.99
C PHE A 76 -15.61 -10.02 7.27
N ASP A 77 -16.26 -10.05 8.45
CA ASP A 77 -17.02 -8.90 8.95
C ASP A 77 -16.04 -7.85 9.51
N PRO A 78 -15.97 -6.63 8.95
CA PRO A 78 -15.13 -5.55 9.49
C PRO A 78 -15.44 -5.21 10.95
N LYS A 79 -16.63 -5.56 11.46
CA LYS A 79 -16.99 -5.43 12.88
C LYS A 79 -16.21 -6.37 13.79
N ASN A 80 -15.59 -7.42 13.23
CA ASN A 80 -14.75 -8.40 13.91
C ASN A 80 -13.24 -8.17 13.68
N LEU A 81 -12.84 -6.95 13.28
CA LEU A 81 -11.43 -6.54 13.16
C LEU A 81 -10.61 -6.78 14.44
N LEU A 82 -11.28 -6.95 15.58
CA LEU A 82 -10.67 -7.20 16.87
C LEU A 82 -11.15 -8.53 17.44
N MET A 83 -10.23 -9.44 17.73
CA MET A 83 -10.51 -10.68 18.45
C MET A 83 -10.13 -10.54 19.93
N GLY A 84 -11.07 -10.92 20.80
CA GLY A 84 -10.86 -10.95 22.25
C GLY A 84 -12.19 -10.90 22.99
N ASN A 85 -12.35 -11.78 23.99
CA ASN A 85 -13.49 -11.74 24.89
C ASN A 85 -13.22 -10.64 25.93
N GLU A 86 -14.19 -9.76 26.22
CA GLU A 86 -14.03 -8.65 27.19
C GLU A 86 -13.57 -9.11 28.59
N LYS A 87 -13.69 -10.41 28.88
CA LYS A 87 -13.34 -11.04 30.14
C LYS A 87 -11.96 -11.69 30.21
N THR A 88 -11.28 -11.92 29.09
CA THR A 88 -10.07 -12.79 29.04
C THR A 88 -8.78 -12.12 28.58
N GLY A 89 -8.80 -10.85 28.15
CA GLY A 89 -7.57 -10.14 27.80
C GLY A 89 -7.78 -8.95 26.85
N PRO A 90 -6.69 -8.25 26.48
CA PRO A 90 -6.73 -7.17 25.50
C PRO A 90 -7.25 -7.67 24.15
N LYS A 91 -8.06 -6.85 23.49
CA LYS A 91 -8.49 -7.09 22.12
C LYS A 91 -7.28 -6.98 21.19
N SER A 92 -7.03 -8.02 20.42
CA SER A 92 -5.97 -8.08 19.40
C SER A 92 -6.57 -7.84 18.03
N LEU A 93 -5.80 -7.32 17.06
CA LEU A 93 -6.26 -7.32 15.66
C LEU A 93 -6.52 -8.74 15.20
N HIS A 94 -7.54 -8.91 14.38
CA HIS A 94 -7.83 -10.17 13.72
C HIS A 94 -6.56 -10.67 13.00
N PRO A 95 -6.08 -11.90 13.24
CA PRO A 95 -4.83 -12.41 12.68
C PRO A 95 -4.75 -12.26 11.15
N LEU A 96 -5.84 -12.59 10.45
CA LEU A 96 -5.92 -12.40 8.99
C LEU A 96 -5.71 -10.92 8.58
N TYR A 97 -6.27 -9.98 9.33
CA TYR A 97 -6.08 -8.56 9.04
C TYR A 97 -4.63 -8.13 9.32
N SER A 98 -4.04 -8.57 10.45
CA SER A 98 -2.63 -8.32 10.78
C SER A 98 -1.69 -8.88 9.72
N ALA A 99 -1.96 -10.08 9.20
CA ALA A 99 -1.19 -10.70 8.12
C ALA A 99 -1.27 -9.88 6.84
N LEU A 100 -2.47 -9.45 6.42
CA LEU A 100 -2.66 -8.58 5.26
C LEU A 100 -1.94 -7.24 5.41
N LEU A 101 -1.91 -6.66 6.62
CA LEU A 101 -1.17 -5.44 6.89
C LEU A 101 0.34 -5.65 6.80
N ALA A 102 0.85 -6.71 7.41
CA ALA A 102 2.27 -7.05 7.36
C ALA A 102 2.72 -7.26 5.90
N GLU A 103 1.89 -7.94 5.11
CA GLU A 103 2.15 -8.19 3.71
C GLU A 103 2.12 -6.89 2.90
N ARG A 104 1.13 -6.03 3.10
CA ARG A 104 1.11 -4.72 2.43
C ARG A 104 2.33 -3.88 2.78
N LEU A 105 2.69 -3.82 4.06
CA LEU A 105 3.86 -3.07 4.54
C LEU A 105 5.17 -3.64 4.01
N GLN A 106 5.23 -4.94 3.70
CA GLN A 106 6.38 -5.55 3.05
C GLN A 106 6.65 -4.92 1.67
N PHE A 107 5.61 -4.58 0.91
CA PHE A 107 5.75 -3.96 -0.40
C PHE A 107 5.79 -2.44 -0.33
N ASP A 108 4.83 -1.82 0.34
CA ASP A 108 4.68 -0.36 0.40
C ASP A 108 5.71 0.30 1.33
N GLY A 109 6.27 -0.42 2.29
CA GLY A 109 7.19 0.12 3.32
C GLY A 109 6.49 0.96 4.39
N ASP A 110 5.41 1.66 4.04
CA ASP A 110 4.56 2.43 4.94
C ASP A 110 3.11 2.50 4.43
N ALA A 111 2.16 2.68 5.35
CA ALA A 111 0.74 2.86 5.07
C ALA A 111 0.21 3.98 5.98
N PRO A 112 0.24 5.24 5.52
CA PRO A 112 -0.02 6.39 6.39
C PRO A 112 -1.45 6.37 6.94
N GLU A 113 -2.43 5.86 6.20
CA GLU A 113 -3.81 5.73 6.68
C GLU A 113 -3.97 4.74 7.84
N LEU A 114 -2.98 3.86 8.03
CA LEU A 114 -2.89 2.89 9.13
C LEU A 114 -1.80 3.27 10.14
N ARG A 115 -1.25 4.48 10.02
CA ARG A 115 -0.22 4.97 10.91
C ARG A 115 -0.88 5.85 11.97
N THR A 116 -0.59 5.55 13.23
CA THR A 116 -0.98 6.37 14.37
C THR A 116 0.23 6.98 15.09
N GLY A 117 1.38 6.32 15.01
CA GLY A 117 2.67 6.82 15.48
C GLY A 117 3.53 7.49 14.40
N PRO A 118 4.77 7.88 14.73
CA PRO A 118 5.73 8.36 13.75
C PRO A 118 6.06 7.25 12.73
N LEU A 119 6.74 7.63 11.66
CA LEU A 119 7.26 6.67 10.70
C LEU A 119 8.21 5.69 11.42
N PRO A 120 8.02 4.37 11.32
CA PRO A 120 8.89 3.40 11.99
C PRO A 120 10.35 3.55 11.58
N PRO A 121 11.32 3.23 12.46
CA PRO A 121 12.74 3.26 12.11
C PRO A 121 13.02 2.41 10.87
N GLY A 122 13.66 3.02 9.86
CA GLY A 122 14.00 2.37 8.60
C GLY A 122 12.84 2.19 7.60
N ALA A 123 11.59 2.50 7.98
CA ALA A 123 10.50 2.51 7.03
C ALA A 123 10.68 3.66 6.01
N ARG A 124 10.28 3.42 4.76
CA ARG A 124 10.25 4.44 3.72
C ARG A 124 8.81 4.80 3.41
N PRO A 125 8.45 6.09 3.35
CA PRO A 125 7.12 6.49 2.93
C PRO A 125 6.93 6.12 1.46
N ALA A 126 5.74 5.67 1.08
CA ALA A 126 5.38 5.40 -0.31
C ALA A 126 4.26 6.34 -0.73
N PRO A 127 4.53 7.63 -1.00
CA PRO A 127 3.51 8.48 -1.58
C PRO A 127 3.19 8.01 -3.00
N SER A 128 1.92 8.08 -3.39
CA SER A 128 1.58 8.05 -4.81
C SER A 128 2.04 9.35 -5.47
N VAL A 129 2.29 9.30 -6.76
CA VAL A 129 2.71 10.46 -7.54
C VAL A 129 1.73 10.74 -8.68
N GLY A 130 1.42 12.01 -8.89
CA GLY A 130 0.81 12.47 -10.14
C GLY A 130 1.88 12.44 -11.23
N THR A 131 1.66 11.64 -12.28
CA THR A 131 2.64 11.48 -13.37
C THR A 131 1.96 11.34 -14.72
N SER A 132 2.69 11.69 -15.78
CA SER A 132 2.37 11.39 -17.17
C SER A 132 3.31 10.34 -17.79
N ALA A 133 4.28 9.87 -17.00
CA ALA A 133 5.27 8.91 -17.45
C ALA A 133 4.62 7.55 -17.75
N ARG A 134 4.97 6.98 -18.91
CA ARG A 134 4.54 5.64 -19.32
C ARG A 134 5.57 4.56 -18.97
N SER A 135 6.83 4.96 -18.82
CA SER A 135 7.93 4.04 -18.50
C SER A 135 7.87 3.62 -17.04
N PRO A 136 7.82 2.31 -16.73
CA PRO A 136 7.88 1.82 -15.35
C PRO A 136 9.11 2.30 -14.58
N VAL A 137 10.26 2.39 -15.25
CA VAL A 137 11.51 2.86 -14.63
C VAL A 137 11.38 4.34 -14.25
N ALA A 138 10.78 5.16 -15.12
CA ALA A 138 10.54 6.56 -14.82
C ALA A 138 9.58 6.75 -13.64
N ILE A 139 8.47 6.00 -13.63
CA ILE A 139 7.50 6.03 -12.54
C ILE A 139 8.16 5.60 -11.23
N GLY A 140 8.95 4.53 -11.24
CA GLY A 140 9.71 4.05 -10.08
C GLY A 140 10.69 5.10 -9.54
N ALA A 141 11.43 5.76 -10.43
CA ALA A 141 12.33 6.83 -10.04
C ALA A 141 11.59 8.04 -9.44
N GLN A 142 10.40 8.38 -9.97
CA GLN A 142 9.56 9.44 -9.41
C GLN A 142 9.05 9.08 -8.01
N LEU A 143 8.63 7.83 -7.79
CA LEU A 143 8.22 7.33 -6.48
C LEU A 143 9.38 7.35 -5.48
N GLU A 144 10.61 7.03 -5.91
CA GLU A 144 11.79 7.12 -5.04
C GLU A 144 12.05 8.56 -4.60
N LYS A 145 12.09 9.50 -5.53
CA LYS A 145 12.27 10.93 -5.19
C LYS A 145 11.16 11.47 -4.29
N ALA A 146 9.90 11.09 -4.57
CA ALA A 146 8.78 11.50 -3.75
C ALA A 146 8.87 10.91 -2.33
N SER A 147 9.30 9.65 -2.22
CA SER A 147 9.59 8.99 -0.94
C SER A 147 10.66 9.75 -0.15
N GLU A 148 11.80 10.09 -0.78
CA GLU A 148 12.88 10.85 -0.15
C GLU A 148 12.41 12.24 0.31
N LYS A 149 11.63 12.94 -0.52
CA LYS A 149 11.06 14.24 -0.19
C LYS A 149 10.13 14.17 1.02
N VAL A 150 9.20 13.22 1.04
CA VAL A 150 8.26 13.03 2.16
C VAL A 150 9.01 12.64 3.43
N LEU A 151 10.01 11.76 3.33
CA LEU A 151 10.84 11.38 4.47
C LEU A 151 11.53 12.61 5.07
N GLY A 152 12.14 13.45 4.21
CA GLY A 152 12.74 14.72 4.62
C GLY A 152 11.75 15.63 5.34
N LEU A 153 10.56 15.84 4.78
CA LEU A 153 9.51 16.67 5.38
C LEU A 153 9.03 16.13 6.74
N ILE A 154 8.87 14.81 6.88
CA ILE A 154 8.52 14.18 8.15
C ILE A 154 9.65 14.42 9.17
N SER A 155 10.90 14.17 8.79
CA SER A 155 12.05 14.38 9.68
C SER A 155 12.20 15.83 10.11
N GLU A 156 11.98 16.79 9.21
CA GLU A 156 11.98 18.23 9.51
C GLU A 156 10.84 18.60 10.47
N GLY A 157 9.63 18.10 10.22
CA GLY A 157 8.49 18.30 11.12
C GLY A 157 8.77 17.76 12.52
N VAL A 158 9.30 16.53 12.62
CA VAL A 158 9.66 15.91 13.90
C VAL A 158 10.74 16.74 14.61
N ARG A 159 11.78 17.17 13.89
CA ARG A 159 12.84 18.01 14.45
C ARG A 159 12.32 19.36 14.94
N ALA A 160 11.40 19.98 14.19
CA ALA A 160 10.78 21.24 14.58
C ALA A 160 9.90 21.10 15.83
N ALA A 161 9.23 19.95 15.99
CA ALA A 161 8.37 19.68 17.13
C ALA A 161 9.12 19.25 18.40
N LEU A 162 10.20 18.48 18.27
CA LEU A 162 10.85 17.80 19.40
C LEU A 162 12.36 18.04 19.56
N GLY A 163 13.04 18.62 18.56
CA GLY A 163 14.50 18.81 18.56
C GLY A 163 15.27 17.75 17.75
N GLU A 164 16.62 17.78 17.79
CA GLU A 164 17.47 16.95 16.92
C GLU A 164 17.54 15.47 17.26
N ASP A 165 17.21 15.09 18.50
CA ASP A 165 17.31 13.72 18.98
C ASP A 165 16.15 13.41 19.96
N PRO A 166 14.92 13.27 19.43
CA PRO A 166 13.77 12.98 20.26
C PRO A 166 13.84 11.55 20.81
N ASP A 167 13.57 11.38 22.10
CA ASP A 167 13.44 10.05 22.68
C ASP A 167 12.17 9.33 22.19
N GLU A 168 12.12 8.00 22.32
CA GLU A 168 11.00 7.17 21.88
C GLU A 168 9.66 7.56 22.54
N GLY A 169 9.70 8.03 23.79
CA GLY A 169 8.51 8.48 24.52
C GLY A 169 7.93 9.76 23.94
N GLN A 170 8.78 10.70 23.52
CA GLN A 170 8.38 11.92 22.82
C GLN A 170 7.83 11.62 21.42
N LEU A 171 8.47 10.68 20.72
CA LEU A 171 8.03 10.21 19.41
C LEU A 171 6.61 9.60 19.47
N ALA A 172 6.29 8.87 20.53
CA ALA A 172 4.98 8.22 20.71
C ALA A 172 3.80 9.20 20.88
N VAL A 173 4.05 10.45 21.30
CA VAL A 173 3.01 11.47 21.54
C VAL A 173 2.96 12.56 20.47
N LEU A 174 3.71 12.40 19.37
CA LEU A 174 3.71 13.35 18.25
C LEU A 174 2.31 13.53 17.64
N PRO A 175 1.79 14.76 17.56
CA PRO A 175 0.52 15.00 16.89
C PRO A 175 0.67 14.79 15.37
N ALA A 176 -0.39 14.29 14.73
CA ALA A 176 -0.42 14.06 13.28
C ALA A 176 -0.19 15.34 12.44
N SER A 177 -0.37 16.53 13.03
CA SER A 177 -0.08 17.82 12.39
C SER A 177 1.39 18.03 12.03
N VAL A 178 2.29 17.20 12.57
CA VAL A 178 3.72 17.22 12.26
C VAL A 178 4.02 16.57 10.91
N ASP A 179 3.16 15.66 10.45
CA ASP A 179 3.32 15.04 9.15
C ASP A 179 2.94 16.03 8.02
N PRO A 180 3.58 15.94 6.84
CA PRO A 180 3.20 16.76 5.71
C PRO A 180 1.73 16.51 5.33
N PRO A 181 0.96 17.56 4.95
CA PRO A 181 -0.48 17.45 4.68
C PRO A 181 -0.84 16.35 3.68
N GLU A 182 -0.01 16.14 2.67
CA GLU A 182 -0.22 15.18 1.57
C GLU A 182 0.01 13.73 2.01
N TYR A 183 0.71 13.51 3.14
CA TYR A 183 1.11 12.19 3.63
C TYR A 183 0.91 12.07 5.15
N ARG A 184 -0.22 12.58 5.62
CA ARG A 184 -0.56 12.61 7.04
C ARG A 184 -0.98 11.24 7.55
N ARG A 185 -0.48 10.85 8.73
CA ARG A 185 -0.92 9.63 9.41
C ARG A 185 -2.43 9.64 9.72
N GLY A 186 -3.07 8.49 9.62
CA GLY A 186 -4.51 8.32 9.75
C GLY A 186 -5.32 8.83 8.56
N SER A 187 -4.66 9.23 7.46
CA SER A 187 -5.34 9.69 6.24
C SER A 187 -4.83 8.98 5.00
N VAL A 188 -5.72 8.82 4.01
CA VAL A 188 -5.33 8.32 2.69
C VAL A 188 -4.38 9.34 2.05
N PRO A 189 -3.18 8.93 1.60
CA PRO A 189 -2.21 9.87 1.07
C PRO A 189 -2.72 10.45 -0.25
N VAL A 190 -2.51 11.75 -0.42
CA VAL A 190 -2.83 12.47 -1.65
C VAL A 190 -1.65 12.31 -2.61
N PRO A 191 -1.89 12.11 -3.92
CA PRO A 191 -0.80 12.07 -4.90
C PRO A 191 0.06 13.33 -4.85
N ILE A 192 1.38 13.14 -4.81
CA ILE A 192 2.36 14.21 -4.82
C ILE A 192 2.75 14.52 -6.26
N GLU A 193 2.91 15.80 -6.58
CA GLU A 193 3.47 16.17 -7.88
C GLU A 193 4.89 15.62 -8.02
N ALA A 194 5.10 14.71 -8.98
CA ALA A 194 6.41 14.16 -9.25
C ALA A 194 7.28 15.14 -10.02
N GLU A 195 8.56 15.17 -9.66
CA GLU A 195 9.57 15.77 -10.54
C GLU A 195 9.67 14.98 -11.84
N ASP A 196 9.76 15.68 -12.97
CA ASP A 196 10.01 15.05 -14.25
C ASP A 196 11.37 14.33 -14.25
N VAL A 197 11.36 13.10 -14.79
CA VAL A 197 12.58 12.32 -14.97
C VAL A 197 12.97 12.38 -16.44
N THR A 198 14.11 13.02 -16.71
CA THR A 198 14.61 13.20 -18.07
C THR A 198 15.07 11.88 -18.70
N GLY A 199 15.00 11.78 -20.02
CA GLY A 199 15.54 10.62 -20.74
C GLY A 199 17.04 10.41 -20.48
N SER A 200 17.81 11.49 -20.33
CA SER A 200 19.23 11.43 -19.97
C SER A 200 19.47 10.86 -18.58
N SER A 201 18.64 11.21 -17.59
CA SER A 201 18.76 10.62 -16.25
C SER A 201 18.41 9.13 -16.27
N LEU A 202 17.39 8.72 -17.03
CA LEU A 202 17.01 7.31 -17.16
C LEU A 202 18.07 6.48 -17.88
N ALA A 203 18.70 7.04 -18.91
CA ALA A 203 19.77 6.37 -19.65
C ALA A 203 21.02 6.12 -18.80
N ALA A 204 21.20 6.87 -17.70
CA ALA A 204 22.30 6.70 -16.76
C ALA A 204 21.98 5.73 -15.61
N VAL A 205 20.73 5.28 -15.46
CA VAL A 205 20.33 4.31 -14.43
C VAL A 205 20.91 2.95 -14.81
N ASP A 206 21.61 2.31 -13.87
CA ASP A 206 22.15 0.98 -14.09
C ASP A 206 21.03 -0.07 -14.26
N GLY A 207 21.40 -1.26 -14.74
CA GLY A 207 20.43 -2.30 -15.07
C GLY A 207 19.65 -2.85 -13.87
N ASP A 208 20.26 -2.89 -12.69
CA ASP A 208 19.65 -3.45 -11.48
C ASP A 208 18.76 -2.41 -10.80
N LEU A 209 19.21 -1.16 -10.71
CA LEU A 209 18.41 -0.04 -10.26
C LEU A 209 17.21 0.22 -11.19
N SER A 210 17.37 0.00 -12.50
CA SER A 210 16.25 0.06 -13.45
C SER A 210 15.18 -1.00 -13.15
N LYS A 211 15.59 -2.23 -12.82
CA LYS A 211 14.66 -3.29 -12.40
C LYS A 211 14.00 -2.92 -11.07
N SER A 212 14.75 -2.36 -10.13
CA SER A 212 14.25 -1.91 -8.84
C SER A 212 13.18 -0.84 -8.96
N PHE A 213 13.40 0.15 -9.83
CA PHE A 213 12.39 1.17 -10.12
C PHE A 213 11.16 0.58 -10.81
N ALA A 214 11.34 -0.24 -11.83
CA ALA A 214 10.20 -0.90 -12.48
C ALA A 214 9.41 -1.78 -11.49
N TRP A 215 10.11 -2.48 -10.60
CA TRP A 215 9.52 -3.29 -9.53
C TRP A 215 8.77 -2.44 -8.53
N LYS A 216 9.35 -1.33 -8.07
CA LYS A 216 8.69 -0.39 -7.14
C LYS A 216 7.40 0.18 -7.73
N ALA A 217 7.42 0.54 -9.01
CA ALA A 217 6.25 1.07 -9.71
C ALA A 217 5.08 0.07 -9.74
N ILE A 218 5.37 -1.23 -9.78
CA ILE A 218 4.34 -2.26 -9.95
C ILE A 218 3.98 -3.01 -8.66
N SER A 219 4.93 -3.21 -7.76
CA SER A 219 4.75 -4.01 -6.54
C SER A 219 4.13 -3.24 -5.40
N THR A 220 4.28 -1.91 -5.40
CA THR A 220 3.65 -1.05 -4.39
C THR A 220 2.24 -0.64 -4.82
N THR A 221 1.32 -0.58 -3.86
CA THR A 221 -0.04 -0.04 -4.03
C THR A 221 0.01 1.37 -4.60
N GLN A 222 0.96 2.16 -4.13
CA GLN A 222 1.07 3.58 -4.42
C GLN A 222 1.67 3.79 -5.82
N GLY A 223 2.59 2.93 -6.24
CA GLY A 223 3.04 2.86 -7.63
C GLY A 223 1.90 2.49 -8.58
N ARG A 224 1.10 1.48 -8.26
CA ARG A 224 -0.07 1.12 -9.08
C ARG A 224 -1.11 2.23 -9.16
N LYS A 225 -1.38 2.92 -8.04
CA LYS A 225 -2.29 4.09 -8.00
C LYS A 225 -1.77 5.24 -8.87
N SER A 226 -0.47 5.50 -8.85
CA SER A 226 0.18 6.56 -9.66
C SER A 226 -0.01 6.36 -11.17
N VAL A 227 -0.24 5.12 -11.59
CA VAL A 227 -0.36 4.74 -13.00
C VAL A 227 -1.81 4.78 -13.51
N VAL A 228 -2.80 4.79 -12.61
CA VAL A 228 -4.23 4.73 -12.98
C VAL A 228 -4.60 5.84 -13.95
N ASP A 229 -4.22 7.08 -13.67
CA ASP A 229 -4.55 8.24 -14.49
C ASP A 229 -3.82 8.23 -15.85
N VAL A 230 -2.61 7.66 -15.89
CA VAL A 230 -1.85 7.45 -17.14
C VAL A 230 -2.57 6.45 -18.03
N ILE A 231 -2.97 5.29 -17.48
CA ILE A 231 -3.72 4.27 -18.24
C ILE A 231 -5.04 4.87 -18.72
N ARG A 232 -5.78 5.55 -17.84
CA ARG A 232 -7.04 6.21 -18.20
C ARG A 232 -6.87 7.20 -19.34
N SER A 233 -5.83 8.03 -19.29
CA SER A 233 -5.52 8.99 -20.35
C SER A 233 -5.20 8.31 -21.68
N LEU A 234 -4.44 7.21 -21.66
CA LEU A 234 -4.12 6.43 -22.87
C LEU A 234 -5.37 5.79 -23.48
N VAL A 235 -6.25 5.25 -22.64
CA VAL A 235 -7.54 4.69 -23.06
C VAL A 235 -8.42 5.78 -23.69
N MET A 236 -8.60 6.90 -23.00
CA MET A 236 -9.41 8.03 -23.47
C MET A 236 -8.90 8.63 -24.79
N ASN A 237 -7.58 8.79 -24.94
CA ASN A 237 -6.98 9.33 -26.16
C ASN A 237 -7.11 8.39 -27.37
N SER A 238 -7.45 7.11 -27.15
CA SER A 238 -7.55 6.09 -28.20
C SER A 238 -9.00 5.75 -28.57
N LEU A 239 -9.97 6.24 -27.80
CA LEU A 239 -11.39 5.98 -27.96
C LEU A 239 -12.15 7.26 -28.33
N ASP A 240 -13.42 7.12 -28.73
CA ASP A 240 -14.26 8.28 -29.09
C ASP A 240 -14.65 9.09 -27.83
N PRO A 241 -14.23 10.36 -27.72
CA PRO A 241 -14.53 11.19 -26.54
C PRO A 241 -16.01 11.54 -26.39
N GLY A 242 -16.82 11.36 -27.44
CA GLY A 242 -18.28 11.52 -27.38
C GLY A 242 -19.00 10.28 -26.83
N LYS A 243 -18.26 9.20 -26.58
CA LYS A 243 -18.81 7.88 -26.26
C LYS A 243 -18.35 7.34 -24.92
N PHE A 244 -17.10 7.57 -24.53
CA PHE A 244 -16.54 6.98 -23.31
C PHE A 244 -16.27 8.05 -22.25
N PHE A 245 -16.79 7.84 -21.05
CA PHE A 245 -16.78 8.82 -19.97
C PHE A 245 -16.15 8.21 -18.72
N PRO A 246 -15.01 8.72 -18.25
CA PRO A 246 -14.45 8.26 -16.99
C PRO A 246 -15.29 8.80 -15.83
N VAL A 247 -15.64 7.92 -14.89
CA VAL A 247 -16.41 8.26 -13.69
C VAL A 247 -15.73 7.71 -12.44
N ASP A 248 -16.09 8.28 -11.28
CA ASP A 248 -15.75 7.69 -10.00
C ASP A 248 -16.63 6.45 -9.76
N SER A 249 -16.05 5.39 -9.19
CA SER A 249 -16.75 4.12 -8.95
C SER A 249 -17.73 4.18 -7.77
N GLU A 250 -17.69 5.24 -6.96
CA GLU A 250 -18.47 5.32 -5.74
C GLU A 250 -19.98 5.37 -6.01
N GLY A 251 -20.70 4.34 -5.54
CA GLY A 251 -22.16 4.25 -5.67
C GLY A 251 -22.66 3.84 -7.06
N GLN A 252 -21.76 3.47 -7.98
CA GLN A 252 -22.10 2.98 -9.31
C GLN A 252 -22.26 1.45 -9.30
N GLU A 253 -23.19 0.92 -10.11
CA GLU A 253 -23.35 -0.52 -10.29
C GLU A 253 -22.48 -1.01 -11.45
N VAL A 254 -21.57 -1.95 -11.17
CA VAL A 254 -20.65 -2.50 -12.17
C VAL A 254 -21.40 -3.48 -13.06
N ARG A 255 -21.54 -3.14 -14.34
CA ARG A 255 -22.13 -3.97 -15.37
C ARG A 255 -21.15 -5.06 -15.84
N GLU A 256 -19.92 -4.65 -16.19
CA GLU A 256 -18.88 -5.55 -16.70
C GLU A 256 -17.52 -5.16 -16.12
N SER A 257 -16.66 -6.15 -15.86
CA SER A 257 -15.35 -5.93 -15.24
C SER A 257 -14.27 -6.74 -15.97
N PHE A 258 -13.17 -6.06 -16.32
CA PHE A 258 -12.06 -6.61 -17.10
C PHE A 258 -10.75 -6.46 -16.31
N PRO A 259 -10.34 -7.49 -15.54
CA PRO A 259 -9.09 -7.46 -14.81
C PRO A 259 -7.90 -7.72 -15.74
N TRP A 260 -6.88 -6.87 -15.66
CA TRP A 260 -5.55 -7.11 -16.22
C TRP A 260 -4.56 -7.26 -15.05
N THR A 261 -4.18 -8.50 -14.77
CA THR A 261 -3.34 -8.85 -13.62
C THR A 261 -2.18 -9.74 -14.03
N PHE A 262 -1.14 -9.76 -13.20
CA PHE A 262 -0.03 -10.70 -13.33
C PHE A 262 0.46 -11.08 -11.93
N GLN A 263 1.18 -12.21 -11.89
CA GLN A 263 1.73 -12.77 -10.67
C GLN A 263 3.06 -12.09 -10.33
N MET A 264 3.19 -11.55 -9.13
CA MET A 264 4.44 -11.07 -8.57
C MET A 264 5.25 -12.28 -8.06
N SER A 265 6.43 -12.51 -8.64
CA SER A 265 7.35 -13.52 -8.13
C SER A 265 8.42 -12.87 -7.25
N HIS A 266 9.27 -12.04 -7.85
CA HIS A 266 10.34 -11.27 -7.20
C HIS A 266 10.85 -10.20 -8.17
N GLU A 267 11.63 -9.23 -7.67
CA GLU A 267 12.21 -8.11 -8.43
C GLU A 267 12.94 -8.57 -9.71
N GLY A 268 13.74 -9.63 -9.63
CA GLY A 268 14.47 -10.17 -10.78
C GLY A 268 13.61 -10.81 -11.89
N ALA A 269 12.31 -11.06 -11.66
CA ALA A 269 11.42 -11.66 -12.67
C ALA A 269 10.89 -10.62 -13.66
N LEU A 270 10.95 -9.33 -13.31
CA LEU A 270 10.46 -8.26 -14.15
C LEU A 270 11.53 -7.85 -15.17
N GLN A 271 11.16 -7.87 -16.45
CA GLN A 271 11.97 -7.24 -17.48
C GLN A 271 11.80 -5.73 -17.39
N SER A 272 12.89 -4.98 -17.17
CA SER A 272 12.85 -3.53 -16.98
C SER A 272 12.30 -2.75 -18.18
N ASN A 273 12.32 -3.34 -19.38
CA ASN A 273 11.76 -2.79 -20.61
C ASN A 273 10.29 -3.18 -20.86
N PHE A 274 9.68 -4.02 -20.02
CA PHE A 274 8.28 -4.39 -20.16
C PHE A 274 7.37 -3.23 -19.72
N CYS A 275 6.74 -2.56 -20.67
CA CYS A 275 5.82 -1.45 -20.42
C CYS A 275 4.42 -1.97 -20.06
N PHE A 276 4.19 -2.31 -18.79
CA PHE A 276 2.88 -2.77 -18.33
C PHE A 276 1.79 -1.70 -18.49
N VAL A 277 2.14 -0.41 -18.45
CA VAL A 277 1.20 0.71 -18.60
C VAL A 277 0.55 0.66 -19.99
N ASP A 278 1.36 0.58 -21.04
CA ASP A 278 0.90 0.52 -22.42
C ASP A 278 0.19 -0.78 -22.75
N THR A 279 0.69 -1.88 -22.19
CA THR A 279 0.11 -3.22 -22.39
C THR A 279 -1.28 -3.28 -21.78
N CYS A 280 -1.45 -2.79 -20.55
CA CYS A 280 -2.73 -2.71 -19.85
C CYS A 280 -3.71 -1.78 -20.57
N ALA A 281 -3.27 -0.56 -20.95
CA ALA A 281 -4.08 0.37 -21.73
C ALA A 281 -4.56 -0.25 -23.06
N GLY A 282 -3.66 -0.91 -23.79
CA GLY A 282 -4.00 -1.61 -25.04
C GLY A 282 -5.02 -2.73 -24.85
N TYR A 283 -4.93 -3.47 -23.74
CA TYR A 283 -5.93 -4.47 -23.36
C TYR A 283 -7.30 -3.83 -23.08
N PHE A 284 -7.36 -2.78 -22.26
CA PHE A 284 -8.61 -2.07 -21.96
C PHE A 284 -9.25 -1.43 -23.20
N ILE A 285 -8.45 -0.79 -24.07
CA ILE A 285 -8.93 -0.26 -25.36
C ILE A 285 -9.58 -1.37 -26.18
N ARG A 286 -9.01 -2.57 -26.22
CA ARG A 286 -9.59 -3.71 -26.94
C ARG A 286 -10.91 -4.15 -26.32
N CYS A 287 -11.01 -4.24 -24.99
CA CYS A 287 -12.24 -4.59 -24.30
C CYS A 287 -13.37 -3.59 -24.57
N MET A 288 -13.06 -2.30 -24.67
CA MET A 288 -14.05 -1.23 -24.82
C MET A 288 -14.54 -1.00 -26.25
N LYS A 289 -13.80 -1.47 -27.27
CA LYS A 289 -14.09 -1.17 -28.68
C LYS A 289 -15.48 -1.61 -29.16
N ASP A 290 -15.99 -2.69 -28.58
CA ASP A 290 -17.21 -3.35 -29.06
C ASP A 290 -18.48 -2.88 -28.34
N PHE A 291 -18.37 -2.03 -27.30
CA PHE A 291 -19.54 -1.48 -26.62
C PHE A 291 -20.27 -0.50 -27.55
N GLU A 292 -21.60 -0.46 -27.50
CA GLU A 292 -22.42 0.51 -28.25
C GLU A 292 -22.96 1.60 -27.33
N GLY A 293 -23.09 2.83 -27.84
CA GLY A 293 -23.61 3.97 -27.08
C GLY A 293 -22.65 4.56 -26.04
N PRO A 294 -23.11 5.53 -25.24
CA PRO A 294 -22.37 6.10 -24.12
C PRO A 294 -21.95 5.04 -23.10
N VAL A 295 -20.72 5.09 -22.62
CA VAL A 295 -20.13 4.13 -21.68
C VAL A 295 -19.44 4.88 -20.55
N ASN A 296 -19.95 4.72 -19.34
CA ASN A 296 -19.28 5.16 -18.12
C ASN A 296 -18.29 4.09 -17.68
N PHE A 297 -17.07 4.47 -17.33
CA PHE A 297 -16.06 3.52 -16.87
C PHE A 297 -15.14 4.08 -15.80
N SER A 298 -14.52 3.19 -15.03
CA SER A 298 -13.43 3.51 -14.12
C SER A 298 -12.28 2.54 -14.30
N ILE A 299 -11.08 2.95 -13.88
CA ILE A 299 -9.92 2.08 -13.80
C ILE A 299 -9.45 2.12 -12.35
N GLU A 300 -9.33 0.95 -11.74
CA GLU A 300 -8.89 0.79 -10.36
C GLU A 300 -7.67 -0.13 -10.27
N THR A 301 -6.91 -0.03 -9.18
CA THR A 301 -5.83 -0.98 -8.88
C THR A 301 -6.40 -2.33 -8.46
N VAL A 302 -5.75 -3.42 -8.84
CA VAL A 302 -5.96 -4.74 -8.26
C VAL A 302 -4.80 -5.02 -7.31
N ASP A 303 -5.12 -5.21 -6.04
CA ASP A 303 -4.15 -5.31 -4.93
C ASP A 303 -4.37 -6.62 -4.14
N LYS A 304 -4.40 -7.77 -4.82
CA LYS A 304 -4.48 -9.08 -4.15
C LYS A 304 -3.10 -9.53 -3.73
N ILE A 305 -2.56 -8.82 -2.75
CA ILE A 305 -1.17 -8.99 -2.32
C ILE A 305 -0.94 -10.41 -1.80
N SER A 306 -1.91 -10.98 -1.05
CA SER A 306 -1.89 -12.36 -0.51
C SER A 306 -1.67 -13.41 -1.59
N ASP A 307 -2.33 -13.21 -2.72
CA ASP A 307 -2.25 -14.09 -3.87
C ASP A 307 -1.09 -13.71 -4.78
N ARG A 308 -0.29 -12.70 -4.38
CA ARG A 308 0.73 -12.01 -5.17
C ARG A 308 0.21 -11.60 -6.56
N GLN A 309 -1.08 -11.33 -6.68
CA GLN A 309 -1.74 -10.96 -7.92
C GLN A 309 -2.02 -9.46 -7.90
N VAL A 310 -1.35 -8.72 -8.77
CA VAL A 310 -1.50 -7.26 -8.83
C VAL A 310 -1.74 -6.80 -10.27
N GLY A 311 -2.27 -5.59 -10.41
CA GLY A 311 -2.51 -4.99 -11.72
C GLY A 311 -3.59 -3.93 -11.66
N TRP A 312 -4.44 -3.89 -12.69
CA TRP A 312 -5.53 -2.94 -12.81
C TRP A 312 -6.79 -3.62 -13.32
N ARG A 313 -7.93 -3.01 -13.03
CA ARG A 313 -9.25 -3.48 -13.47
C ARG A 313 -9.97 -2.33 -14.15
N LEU A 314 -10.55 -2.61 -15.30
CA LEU A 314 -11.49 -1.72 -15.97
C LEU A 314 -12.90 -2.14 -15.55
N ASP A 315 -13.64 -1.23 -14.93
CA ASP A 315 -15.05 -1.45 -14.59
C ASP A 315 -15.92 -0.57 -15.50
N ILE A 316 -16.92 -1.19 -16.11
CA ILE A 316 -17.96 -0.55 -16.93
C ILE A 316 -19.24 -0.49 -16.10
N PHE A 317 -19.89 0.67 -16.09
CA PHE A 317 -21.11 0.90 -15.31
C PHE A 317 -22.35 0.96 -16.20
N GLU A 318 -23.52 0.77 -15.58
CA GLU A 318 -24.82 0.97 -16.23
C GLU A 318 -25.11 2.44 -16.60
#